data_AF-A0A950S9D9-F1
#
_entry.id   AF-A0A950S9D9-F1
#
_cell.length_a   1.000
_cell.length_b   1.000
_cell.length_c   1.000
_cell.angle_alpha   90.00
_cell.angle_beta   90.00
_cell.angle_gamma   90.00
#
_symmetry.space_group_name_H-M   'P 1'
#
loop_
_entity.id
_entity.type
_entity.pdbx_description
1 polymer ?
#
loop_
_entity_poly.entity_id
_entity_poly.type
_entity_poly.pdbx_seq_one_letter_code
_entity_poly.pdbx_strand_id
1 'polypeptide(L)' 'MKSVFLLLFLAATTATPKLPLVEVPASRGNSDTLVVFVSGDGGWAAIDREISKVLADDGMPVAGLNALQYFWTKRTP' A
#
# COMPACT_ATOMS: atom_id res chain seq x y z
N MET A 1 13.72 17.77 40.81
CA MET A 1 13.45 16.37 40.38
C MET A 1 12.88 16.44 38.97
N LYS A 2 13.63 16.03 37.94
CA LYS A 2 13.16 16.01 36.55
C LYS A 2 13.15 14.55 36.11
N SER A 3 11.99 13.89 36.21
CA SER A 3 11.85 12.49 35.84
C SER A 3 11.85 12.34 34.32
N VAL A 4 12.79 11.56 33.81
CA VAL A 4 12.87 11.06 32.44
C VAL A 4 11.91 9.87 32.30
N PHE A 5 11.06 9.87 31.27
CA PHE A 5 10.22 8.71 30.94
C PHE A 5 10.73 8.11 29.63
N LEU A 6 11.37 6.94 29.70
CA LEU A 6 11.84 6.20 28.53
C LEU A 6 10.87 5.03 28.28
N LEU A 7 10.02 5.16 27.25
CA LEU A 7 9.18 4.07 26.76
C LEU A 7 9.95 3.28 25.70
N LEU A 8 10.43 2.08 26.05
CA LEU A 8 10.89 1.10 25.08
C LEU A 8 9.68 0.47 24.39
N PHE A 9 9.49 0.73 23.10
CA PHE A 9 8.63 -0.09 22.26
C PHE A 9 9.46 -1.26 21.71
N LEU A 10 9.21 -2.47 22.21
CA LEU A 10 9.72 -3.70 21.59
C LEU A 10 8.79 -4.06 20.42
N ALA A 11 9.12 -3.58 19.22
CA ALA A 11 8.47 -4.06 18.00
C ALA A 11 9.13 -5.39 17.60
N ALA A 12 8.42 -6.50 17.78
CA ALA A 12 8.80 -7.75 17.14
C ALA A 12 8.59 -7.57 15.63
N THR A 13 9.68 -7.36 14.88
CA THR A 13 9.63 -7.38 13.41
C THR A 13 9.45 -8.84 12.97
N THR A 14 8.20 -9.27 12.83
CA THR A 14 7.94 -10.42 11.97
C THR A 14 8.19 -9.93 10.56
N ALA A 15 9.21 -10.46 9.90
CA ALA A 15 9.52 -10.12 8.53
C ALA A 15 8.41 -10.67 7.63
N THR A 16 7.31 -9.93 7.51
CA THR A 16 6.25 -10.22 6.56
C THR A 16 6.87 -10.14 5.16
N PRO A 17 6.69 -11.15 4.29
CA PRO A 17 7.16 -11.07 2.91
C PRO A 17 6.68 -9.75 2.30
N LYS A 18 7.62 -8.93 1.81
CA LYS A 18 7.29 -7.61 1.27
C LYS A 18 6.41 -7.81 0.04
N LEU A 19 5.14 -7.42 0.16
CA LEU A 19 4.21 -7.41 -0.95
C LEU A 19 4.66 -6.34 -1.96
N PRO A 20 4.52 -6.59 -3.27
CA PRO A 20 4.85 -5.61 -4.30
C PRO A 20 3.74 -4.54 -4.38
N LEU A 21 3.65 -3.73 -3.33
CA LEU A 21 2.66 -2.68 -3.17
C LEU A 21 3.16 -1.36 -3.76
N VAL A 22 2.22 -0.60 -4.31
CA VAL A 22 2.39 0.78 -4.74
C VAL A 22 1.35 1.61 -4.00
N GLU A 23 1.81 2.60 -3.25
CA GLU A 23 0.93 3.53 -2.55
C GLU A 23 0.71 4.77 -3.42
N VAL A 24 -0.55 5.12 -3.62
CA VAL A 24 -0.95 6.37 -4.26
C VAL A 24 -1.75 7.17 -3.24
N PRO A 25 -1.15 8.19 -2.60
CA PRO A 25 -1.85 9.00 -1.63
C PRO A 25 -2.95 9.82 -2.31
N ALA A 26 -4.05 10.07 -1.60
CA ALA A 26 -5.07 10.99 -2.05
C ALA A 26 -4.49 12.40 -2.23
N SER A 27 -4.85 13.06 -3.32
CA SER A 27 -4.41 14.42 -3.62
C SER A 27 -5.18 15.47 -2.80
N ARG A 28 -6.32 15.11 -2.21
CA ARG A 28 -7.17 16.01 -1.41
C ARG A 28 -8.03 15.25 -0.40
N GLY A 29 -8.45 15.98 0.65
CA GLY A 29 -9.40 15.50 1.65
C GLY A 29 -8.83 14.46 2.62
N ASN A 30 -9.64 14.15 3.63
CA ASN A 30 -9.45 12.97 4.47
C ASN A 30 -10.52 11.97 4.04
N SER A 31 -10.09 10.84 3.47
CA SER A 31 -11.01 9.78 3.05
C SER A 31 -11.11 8.71 4.12
N ASP A 32 -12.35 8.36 4.47
CA ASP A 32 -12.66 7.19 5.29
C ASP A 32 -12.65 5.88 4.47
N THR A 33 -12.35 5.97 3.17
CA THR A 33 -12.31 4.84 2.22
C THR A 33 -10.91 4.69 1.62
N LEU A 34 -10.38 3.47 1.66
CA LEU A 34 -9.14 3.06 0.99
C LEU A 34 -9.49 2.14 -0.19
N VAL A 35 -8.94 2.43 -1.37
CA VAL A 35 -9.05 1.51 -2.51
C VAL A 35 -7.90 0.52 -2.47
N VAL A 36 -8.21 -0.77 -2.44
CA VAL A 36 -7.24 -1.84 -2.68
C VAL A 36 -7.34 -2.23 -4.15
N PHE A 37 -6.30 -1.90 -4.92
CA PHE A 37 -6.28 -2.14 -6.36
C PHE A 37 -5.41 -3.36 -6.67
N VAL A 38 -5.94 -4.37 -7.33
CA VAL A 38 -5.13 -5.50 -7.83
C VAL A 38 -4.95 -5.34 -9.32
N SER A 39 -3.71 -5.19 -9.77
CA SER A 39 -3.42 -5.00 -11.20
C SER A 39 -3.76 -6.24 -12.03
N GLY A 40 -3.82 -6.07 -13.34
CA GLY A 40 -3.88 -7.19 -14.29
C GLY A 40 -2.57 -7.98 -14.38
N ASP A 41 -2.54 -8.94 -15.30
CA ASP A 41 -1.36 -9.77 -15.65
C ASP A 41 -0.20 -8.95 -16.22
N GLY A 42 -0.47 -7.78 -16.78
CA GLY A 42 0.54 -6.79 -17.17
C GLY A 42 1.26 -6.10 -16.00
N GLY A 43 0.84 -6.33 -14.76
CA GLY A 43 1.38 -5.67 -13.58
C GLY A 43 0.90 -4.23 -13.43
N TRP A 44 1.67 -3.39 -12.73
CA TRP A 44 1.35 -1.97 -12.50
C TRP A 44 1.60 -1.11 -13.76
N ALA A 45 0.81 -1.32 -14.80
CA ALA A 45 0.97 -0.72 -16.12
C ALA A 45 0.43 0.73 -16.17
N ALA A 46 0.48 1.35 -17.35
CA ALA A 46 0.06 2.74 -17.52
C ALA A 46 -1.41 2.96 -17.14
N ILE A 47 -2.29 2.02 -17.53
CA ILE A 47 -3.72 2.09 -17.22
C ILE A 47 -3.98 1.97 -15.71
N ASP A 48 -3.30 1.08 -14.99
CA ASP A 48 -3.45 0.93 -13.54
C ASP A 48 -3.04 2.21 -12.80
N ARG A 49 -1.95 2.85 -13.27
CA ARG A 49 -1.49 4.14 -12.76
C ARG A 49 -2.48 5.26 -13.03
N GLU A 50 -3.05 5.31 -14.23
CA GLU A 50 -4.00 6.34 -14.62
C GLU A 50 -5.31 6.22 -13.81
N ILE A 51 -5.86 5.00 -13.68
CA ILE A 51 -7.05 4.78 -12.85
C ILE A 51 -6.77 5.15 -11.39
N SER A 52 -5.63 4.72 -10.84
CA SER A 52 -5.26 5.04 -9.46
C SER A 52 -5.06 6.54 -9.24
N LYS A 53 -4.54 7.25 -10.25
CA LYS A 53 -4.43 8.70 -10.22
C LYS A 53 -5.81 9.37 -10.18
N VAL A 54 -6.75 8.93 -11.01
CA VAL A 54 -8.12 9.47 -11.00
C VAL A 54 -8.78 9.28 -9.63
N LEU A 55 -8.63 8.09 -9.04
CA LEU A 55 -9.15 7.80 -7.69
C LEU A 55 -8.52 8.69 -6.61
N ALA A 56 -7.19 8.85 -6.66
CA ALA A 56 -6.46 9.71 -5.73
C ALA A 56 -6.84 11.19 -5.88
N ASP A 57 -7.01 11.66 -7.11
CA ASP A 57 -7.46 13.02 -7.39
C ASP A 57 -8.89 13.26 -6.91
N ASP A 58 -9.73 12.23 -6.88
CA ASP A 58 -11.06 12.25 -6.26
C ASP A 58 -11.05 12.11 -4.73
N GLY A 59 -9.86 11.98 -4.13
CA GLY A 59 -9.67 11.98 -2.68
C GLY A 59 -9.57 10.58 -2.08
N MET A 60 -9.61 9.51 -2.87
CA MET A 60 -9.48 8.14 -2.38
C MET A 60 -8.03 7.67 -2.48
N PRO A 61 -7.34 7.40 -1.36
CA PRO A 61 -6.02 6.79 -1.41
C PRO A 61 -6.10 5.37 -2.01
N VAL A 62 -5.05 4.95 -2.70
CA VAL A 62 -4.96 3.63 -3.33
C VAL A 62 -3.75 2.86 -2.80
N ALA A 63 -3.98 1.63 -2.33
CA ALA A 63 -2.96 0.62 -2.13
C ALA A 63 -3.03 -0.36 -3.31
N GLY A 64 -2.13 -0.20 -4.27
CA GLY A 64 -2.03 -1.05 -5.46
C GLY A 64 -1.16 -2.26 -5.22
N LEU A 65 -1.60 -3.46 -5.61
CA LEU A 65 -0.80 -4.68 -5.68
C LEU A 65 -0.40 -4.93 -7.13
N ASN A 66 0.91 -4.94 -7.40
CA ASN A 66 1.42 -5.40 -8.70
C ASN A 66 1.28 -6.92 -8.79
N ALA A 67 0.19 -7.38 -9.41
CA ALA A 67 -0.17 -8.79 -9.50
C ALA A 67 0.89 -9.60 -10.26
N LEU A 68 1.48 -9.04 -11.32
CA LEU A 68 2.55 -9.71 -12.07
C LEU A 68 3.75 -10.05 -11.16
N GLN A 69 4.23 -9.08 -10.37
CA GLN A 69 5.27 -9.33 -9.36
C GLN A 69 4.82 -10.26 -8.25
N TYR A 70 3.57 -10.15 -7.83
CA TYR A 70 3.03 -11.01 -6.78
C TYR A 70 3.01 -12.47 -7.24
N PHE A 71 2.50 -12.77 -8.44
CA PHE A 71 2.33 -14.14 -8.94
C PHE A 71 3.59 -14.78 -9.55
N TRP A 72 4.70 -14.04 -9.64
CA TRP A 72 5.99 -14.60 -10.08
C TRP A 72 6.55 -15.68 -9.15
N THR A 73 6.11 -15.71 -7.89
CA THR A 73 6.48 -16.73 -6.91
C THR A 73 5.22 -17.41 -6.40
N LYS A 74 5.17 -18.74 -6.52
CA LYS A 74 4.08 -19.56 -5.96
C LYS A 74 4.02 -19.37 -4.44
N ARG A 75 2.82 -19.10 -3.91
CA ARG A 75 2.56 -19.01 -2.46
C ARG A 75 1.56 -20.08 -2.03
N THR A 76 1.60 -20.45 -0.76
CA THR A 76 0.56 -21.29 -0.13
C THR A 76 -0.55 -20.40 0.41
N PRO A 77 -1.83 -20.79 0.26
CA PRO A 77 -2.93 -20.15 0.98
C PRO A 77 -2.73 -20.17 2.50
#